data_AF-A0AAV1E608-F1
#
_entry.id   AF-A0AAV1E608-F1
#
_cell.length_a   1.000
_cell.length_b   1.000
_cell.length_c   1.000
_cell.angle_alpha   90.00
_cell.angle_beta   90.00
_cell.angle_gamma   90.00
#
_symmetry.space_group_name_H-M   'P 1'
#
loop_
_entity.id
_entity.type
_entity.pdbx_description
1 polymer ?
#
loop_
_entity_poly.entity_id
_entity_poly.type
_entity_poly.pdbx_seq_one_letter_code
_entity_poly.pdbx_strand_id
1 'polypeptide(L)'
;MYRYIDRIAMVSSGGHNFTPASQEVMEWMNKIQEWNPKYFTLSHIPVKYRTFVSKFLRRVIIARMAESPDLASAYHRKLREAYETEEKLRDAEVVSRSEEHLARLLDEVESKLSESTYLTGDEFSLADVMLIPVLARLSLLDLEETYIISRPNIAEYWFMVKQRPSYKKVIGRYFDGWRRQNMLIKTWCYLRVRTMLRRY
;
A
#
# COMPACT_ATOMS: atom_id res chain seq x y z
N MET A 1 -22.35 11.21 -8.86
CA MET A 1 -21.68 9.95 -9.23
C MET A 1 -21.32 9.94 -10.71
N TYR A 2 -22.25 10.24 -11.62
CA TYR A 2 -21.99 10.36 -13.07
C TYR A 2 -20.83 11.30 -13.44
N ARG A 3 -20.82 12.55 -12.95
CA ARG A 3 -19.71 13.51 -13.19
C ARG A 3 -18.30 13.05 -12.81
N TYR A 4 -18.16 12.13 -11.85
CA TYR A 4 -16.85 11.64 -11.40
C TYR A 4 -16.36 10.49 -12.30
N ILE A 5 -17.28 9.61 -12.72
CA ILE A 5 -16.98 8.54 -13.67
C ILE A 5 -16.64 9.12 -15.04
N ASP A 6 -17.34 10.17 -15.46
CA ASP A 6 -17.05 10.86 -16.73
C ASP A 6 -15.66 11.54 -16.72
N ARG A 7 -15.23 12.10 -15.58
CA ARG A 7 -13.86 12.61 -15.40
C ARG A 7 -12.82 11.48 -15.40
N ILE A 8 -13.09 10.35 -14.75
CA ILE A 8 -12.20 9.17 -14.79
C ILE A 8 -12.03 8.67 -16.24
N ALA A 9 -13.14 8.61 -16.99
CA ALA A 9 -13.13 8.19 -18.38
C ALA A 9 -12.31 9.16 -19.24
N MET A 10 -12.46 10.49 -19.09
CA MET A 10 -11.65 11.49 -19.81
C MET A 10 -10.15 11.35 -19.53
N VAL A 11 -9.75 11.20 -18.26
CA VAL A 11 -8.34 11.04 -17.87
C VAL A 11 -7.76 9.72 -18.42
N SER A 12 -8.57 8.66 -18.51
CA SER A 12 -8.13 7.34 -18.99
C SER A 12 -8.12 7.18 -20.52
N SER A 13 -8.83 8.03 -21.27
CA SER A 13 -9.05 7.86 -22.72
C SER A 13 -8.12 8.68 -23.62
N GLY A 14 -7.15 9.42 -23.06
CA GLY A 14 -6.09 10.06 -23.86
C GLY A 14 -6.59 11.11 -24.86
N GLY A 15 -7.80 11.65 -24.68
CA GLY A 15 -8.34 12.69 -25.55
C GLY A 15 -7.50 13.96 -25.49
N HIS A 16 -7.13 14.50 -26.65
CA HIS A 16 -6.14 15.56 -26.88
C HIS A 16 -6.39 16.95 -26.24
N ASN A 17 -7.26 17.07 -25.23
CA ASN A 17 -7.45 18.29 -24.44
C ASN A 17 -7.23 17.99 -22.95
N PHE A 18 -5.98 17.74 -22.55
CA PHE A 18 -5.64 17.65 -21.12
C PHE A 18 -5.71 19.04 -20.49
N THR A 19 -6.65 19.23 -19.58
CA THR A 19 -6.67 20.41 -18.71
C THR A 19 -5.43 20.38 -17.79
N PRO A 20 -4.86 21.53 -17.38
CA PRO A 20 -3.74 21.57 -16.43
C PRO A 20 -4.00 20.75 -15.15
N ALA A 21 -5.24 20.81 -14.63
CA ALA A 21 -5.66 20.01 -13.47
C ALA A 21 -5.59 18.49 -13.73
N SER A 22 -5.95 18.01 -14.93
CA SER A 22 -5.81 16.58 -15.26
C SER A 22 -4.35 16.15 -15.40
N GLN A 23 -3.46 17.04 -15.83
CA GLN A 23 -2.04 16.74 -15.91
C GLN A 23 -1.40 16.64 -14.51
N GLU A 24 -1.70 17.58 -13.62
CA GLU A 24 -1.20 17.56 -12.24
C GLU A 24 -1.67 16.31 -11.47
N VAL A 25 -2.91 15.87 -11.69
CA VAL A 25 -3.41 14.60 -11.13
C VAL A 25 -2.56 13.41 -11.60
N MET A 26 -2.23 13.33 -12.88
CA MET A 26 -1.42 12.25 -13.43
C MET A 26 0.02 12.28 -12.90
N GLU A 27 0.60 13.48 -12.74
CA GLU A 27 1.93 13.65 -12.16
C GLU A 27 1.99 13.10 -10.72
N TRP A 28 1.02 13.43 -9.88
CA TRP A 28 0.93 12.87 -8.53
C TRP A 28 0.72 11.36 -8.50
N MET A 29 -0.15 10.85 -9.37
CA MET A 29 -0.37 9.41 -9.48
C MET A 29 0.93 8.68 -9.83
N ASN A 30 1.70 9.20 -10.78
CA ASN A 30 2.99 8.62 -11.17
C ASN A 30 3.99 8.66 -10.01
N LYS A 31 4.16 9.81 -9.34
CA LYS A 31 5.05 9.94 -8.16
C LYS A 31 4.71 8.94 -7.06
N ILE A 32 3.43 8.77 -6.75
CA ILE A 32 2.98 7.82 -5.71
C ILE A 32 3.23 6.36 -6.15
N GLN A 33 3.04 6.04 -7.43
CA GLN A 33 3.26 4.70 -7.97
C GLN A 33 4.74 4.30 -8.03
N GLU A 34 5.65 5.26 -8.21
CA GLU A 34 7.09 5.01 -8.23
C GLU A 34 7.63 4.53 -6.88
N TRP A 35 6.97 4.89 -5.77
CA TRP A 35 7.33 4.35 -4.46
C TRP A 35 6.91 2.89 -4.33
N ASN A 36 7.89 1.98 -4.27
CA ASN A 36 7.63 0.56 -4.02
C ASN A 36 7.49 0.29 -2.51
N PRO A 37 6.28 0.00 -2.00
CA PRO A 37 6.06 -0.16 -0.56
C PRO A 37 6.50 -1.53 -0.04
N LYS A 38 6.88 -2.49 -0.90
CA LYS A 38 7.05 -3.89 -0.51
C LYS A 38 8.12 -4.08 0.56
N TYR A 39 9.30 -3.51 0.35
CA TYR A 39 10.42 -3.68 1.27
C TYR A 39 10.21 -2.90 2.56
N PHE A 40 9.75 -1.64 2.44
CA PHE A 40 9.31 -0.84 3.59
C PHE A 40 8.27 -1.57 4.45
N THR A 41 7.20 -2.10 3.85
CA THR A 41 6.14 -2.77 4.61
C THR A 41 6.68 -4.01 5.31
N LEU A 42 7.47 -4.82 4.60
CA LEU A 42 7.97 -6.08 5.15
C LEU A 42 9.09 -5.89 6.18
N SER A 43 9.88 -4.81 6.11
CA SER A 43 10.90 -4.50 7.12
C SER A 43 10.27 -4.12 8.46
N HIS A 44 9.13 -3.43 8.44
CA HIS A 44 8.38 -3.02 9.63
C HIS A 44 7.51 -4.12 10.25
N ILE A 45 7.42 -5.30 9.62
CA ILE A 45 6.70 -6.45 10.19
C ILE A 45 7.66 -7.30 11.04
N PRO A 46 7.27 -7.70 12.27
CA PRO A 46 8.13 -8.53 13.11
C PRO A 46 8.61 -9.80 12.40
N VAL A 47 9.92 -10.03 12.44
CA VAL A 47 10.62 -11.08 11.67
C VAL A 47 9.97 -12.45 11.83
N LYS A 48 9.55 -12.82 13.05
CA LYS A 48 8.90 -14.10 13.33
C LYS A 48 7.65 -14.36 12.48
N TYR A 49 6.81 -13.34 12.27
CA TYR A 49 5.59 -13.46 11.47
C TYR A 49 5.92 -13.49 9.98
N ARG A 50 6.83 -12.61 9.55
CA ARG A 50 7.28 -12.55 8.16
C ARG A 50 7.90 -13.87 7.70
N THR A 51 8.83 -14.44 8.48
CA THR A 51 9.48 -15.71 8.16
C THR A 51 8.49 -16.87 8.16
N PHE A 52 7.53 -16.90 9.09
CA PHE A 52 6.49 -17.92 9.12
C PHE A 52 5.63 -17.88 7.85
N VAL A 53 5.09 -16.70 7.50
CA VAL A 53 4.25 -16.52 6.31
C VAL A 53 5.02 -16.81 5.03
N SER A 54 6.27 -16.34 4.92
CA SER A 54 7.13 -16.62 3.77
C SER A 54 7.37 -18.13 3.56
N LYS A 55 7.71 -18.86 4.64
CA LYS A 55 7.87 -20.32 4.58
C LYS A 55 6.56 -21.01 4.17
N PHE A 56 5.43 -20.59 4.72
CA PHE A 56 4.12 -21.11 4.35
C PHE A 56 3.83 -20.88 2.85
N LEU A 57 3.97 -19.65 2.36
CA LEU A 57 3.71 -19.30 0.96
C LEU A 57 4.60 -20.07 -0.02
N ARG A 58 5.89 -20.27 0.29
CA ARG A 58 6.78 -21.10 -0.53
C ARG A 58 6.28 -22.55 -0.63
N ARG A 59 5.79 -23.12 0.48
CA ARG A 59 5.19 -24.47 0.48
C ARG A 59 3.91 -24.53 -0.37
N VAL A 60 3.06 -23.51 -0.27
CA VAL A 60 1.87 -23.37 -1.16
C VAL A 60 2.29 -23.35 -2.61
N ILE A 61 3.25 -22.48 -2.97
CA ILE A 61 3.73 -22.36 -4.36
C ILE A 61 4.25 -23.70 -4.88
N ILE A 62 5.06 -24.41 -4.10
CA ILE A 62 5.60 -25.73 -4.49
C ILE A 62 4.49 -26.77 -4.67
N ALA A 63 3.54 -26.84 -3.73
CA ALA A 63 2.42 -27.78 -3.82
C ALA A 63 1.56 -27.52 -5.06
N ARG A 64 1.19 -26.25 -5.30
CA ARG A 64 0.37 -25.87 -6.46
C ARG A 64 1.09 -26.02 -7.79
N MET A 65 2.41 -25.85 -7.80
CA MET A 65 3.24 -26.13 -8.96
C MET A 65 3.20 -27.61 -9.36
N ALA A 66 3.21 -28.52 -8.38
CA ALA A 66 3.09 -29.96 -8.63
C ALA A 66 1.68 -30.36 -9.11
N GLU A 67 0.65 -29.70 -8.60
CA GLU A 67 -0.76 -29.95 -8.97
C GLU A 67 -1.15 -29.33 -10.33
N SER A 68 -0.39 -28.36 -10.84
CA SER A 68 -0.74 -27.60 -12.05
C SER A 68 0.48 -27.42 -12.96
N PRO A 69 0.90 -28.47 -13.71
CA PRO A 69 2.07 -28.43 -14.58
C PRO A 69 2.03 -27.30 -15.62
N ASP A 70 0.84 -27.01 -16.15
CA ASP A 70 0.61 -25.96 -17.16
C ASP A 70 1.00 -24.56 -16.66
N LEU A 71 0.99 -24.36 -15.33
CA LEU A 71 1.34 -23.11 -14.66
C LEU A 71 2.73 -23.16 -14.01
N ALA A 72 3.51 -24.22 -14.23
CA ALA A 72 4.76 -24.46 -13.52
C ALA A 72 5.77 -23.30 -13.68
N SER A 73 5.87 -22.71 -14.88
CA SER A 73 6.74 -21.56 -15.13
C SER A 73 6.33 -20.33 -14.30
N ALA A 74 5.03 -20.05 -14.19
CA ALA A 74 4.50 -18.96 -13.37
C ALA A 74 4.77 -19.19 -11.88
N TYR A 75 4.64 -20.43 -11.40
CA TYR A 75 4.98 -20.79 -10.02
C TYR A 75 6.48 -20.72 -9.75
N HIS A 76 7.33 -21.15 -10.69
CA HIS A 76 8.79 -21.00 -10.58
C HIS A 76 9.19 -19.52 -10.46
N ARG A 77 8.59 -18.64 -11.27
CA ARG A 77 8.80 -17.19 -11.16
C ARG A 77 8.40 -16.67 -9.78
N LYS A 78 7.20 -17.02 -9.30
CA LYS A 78 6.71 -16.60 -7.98
C LYS A 78 7.56 -17.13 -6.83
N LEU A 79 8.08 -18.36 -6.96
CA LEU A 79 8.99 -18.95 -5.98
C LEU A 79 10.32 -18.20 -5.94
N ARG A 80 10.89 -17.87 -7.10
CA ARG A 80 12.11 -17.07 -7.23
C ARG A 80 11.93 -15.70 -6.59
N GLU A 81 10.86 -14.99 -6.94
CA GLU A 81 10.51 -13.69 -6.35
C GLU A 81 10.43 -13.74 -4.82
N ALA A 82 9.89 -14.84 -4.26
CA ALA A 82 9.81 -15.02 -2.81
C ALA A 82 11.19 -15.13 -2.16
N TYR A 83 12.14 -15.86 -2.77
CA TYR A 83 13.51 -15.95 -2.29
C TYR A 83 14.26 -14.62 -2.43
N GLU A 84 14.18 -13.97 -3.59
CA GLU A 84 14.77 -12.65 -3.84
C GLU A 84 14.25 -11.60 -2.86
N THR A 85 12.97 -11.68 -2.49
CA THR A 85 12.39 -10.80 -1.47
C THR A 85 13.03 -11.02 -0.10
N GLU A 86 13.26 -12.28 0.32
CA GLU A 86 13.93 -12.56 1.59
C GLU A 86 15.37 -12.07 1.61
N GLU A 87 16.08 -12.19 0.49
CA GLU A 87 17.45 -11.70 0.32
C GLU A 87 17.50 -10.17 0.40
N LYS A 88 16.71 -9.47 -0.41
CA LYS A 88 16.64 -8.00 -0.43
C LYS A 88 16.25 -7.39 0.92
N LEU A 89 15.44 -8.09 1.72
CA LEU A 89 15.09 -7.63 3.07
C LEU A 89 16.22 -7.74 4.09
N ARG A 90 17.33 -8.40 3.76
CA ARG A 90 18.55 -8.42 4.59
C ARG A 90 19.52 -7.29 4.21
N ASP A 91 19.31 -6.70 3.05
CA ASP A 91 20.08 -5.56 2.58
C ASP A 91 19.52 -4.27 3.19
N ALA A 92 20.27 -3.68 4.11
CA ALA A 92 19.88 -2.45 4.79
C ALA A 92 19.72 -1.28 3.81
N GLU A 93 20.51 -1.26 2.72
CA GLU A 93 20.47 -0.20 1.70
C GLU A 93 19.14 -0.23 0.94
N VAL A 94 18.61 -1.43 0.66
CA VAL A 94 17.29 -1.57 -0.01
C VAL A 94 16.17 -0.99 0.86
N VAL A 95 16.24 -1.20 2.16
CA VAL A 95 15.24 -0.67 3.11
C VAL A 95 15.39 0.84 3.25
N SER A 96 16.61 1.34 3.49
CA SER A 96 16.90 2.79 3.62
C SER A 96 16.41 3.57 2.41
N ARG A 97 16.73 3.09 1.20
CA ARG A 97 16.30 3.74 -0.05
C ARG A 97 14.78 3.82 -0.18
N SER A 98 14.06 2.81 0.29
CA SER A 98 12.59 2.80 0.28
C SER A 98 12.01 3.78 1.29
N GLU A 99 12.64 3.92 2.46
CA GLU A 99 12.29 4.90 3.51
C GLU A 99 12.58 6.34 3.06
N GLU A 100 13.74 6.60 2.45
CA GLU A 100 14.11 7.90 1.91
C GLU A 100 13.22 8.34 0.75
N HIS A 101 12.84 7.41 -0.13
CA HIS A 101 11.88 7.69 -1.19
C HIS A 101 10.51 8.06 -0.61
N LEU A 102 10.03 7.32 0.39
CA LEU A 102 8.79 7.69 1.08
C LEU A 102 8.89 9.06 1.74
N ALA A 103 9.98 9.34 2.45
CA ALA A 103 10.18 10.62 3.14
C ALA A 103 10.10 11.80 2.16
N ARG A 104 10.83 11.71 1.04
CA ARG A 104 10.77 12.74 -0.02
C ARG A 104 9.38 12.91 -0.61
N LEU A 105 8.68 11.80 -0.91
CA LEU A 105 7.30 11.86 -1.40
C LEU A 105 6.40 12.60 -0.41
N LEU A 106 6.53 12.30 0.90
CA LEU A 106 5.70 12.94 1.93
C LEU A 106 6.09 14.40 2.17
N ASP A 107 7.36 14.78 1.98
CA ASP A 107 7.77 16.19 2.06
C ASP A 107 7.17 17.02 0.91
N GLU A 108 7.10 16.44 -0.30
CA GLU A 108 6.41 17.06 -1.43
C GLU A 108 4.89 17.17 -1.18
N VAL A 109 4.27 16.11 -0.64
CA VAL A 109 2.85 16.12 -0.27
C VAL A 109 2.57 17.19 0.79
N GLU A 110 3.42 17.30 1.80
CA GLU A 110 3.31 18.30 2.85
C GLU A 110 3.36 19.73 2.28
N SER A 111 4.32 19.99 1.39
CA SER A 111 4.40 21.28 0.68
C SER A 111 3.12 21.57 -0.09
N LYS A 112 2.58 20.58 -0.81
CA LYS A 112 1.38 20.78 -1.64
C LYS A 112 0.11 21.02 -0.81
N LEU A 113 -0.03 20.32 0.32
CA LEU A 113 -1.15 20.48 1.23
C LEU A 113 -1.10 21.79 2.03
N SER A 114 0.06 22.45 2.09
CA SER A 114 0.14 23.81 2.63
C SER A 114 -0.53 24.86 1.73
N GLU A 115 -0.70 24.56 0.44
CA GLU A 115 -1.26 25.48 -0.56
C GLU A 115 -2.75 25.21 -0.84
N SER A 116 -3.23 23.99 -0.57
CA SER A 116 -4.56 23.55 -1.00
C SER A 116 -5.13 22.42 -0.14
N THR A 117 -6.46 22.28 -0.14
CA THR A 117 -7.17 21.31 0.70
C THR A 117 -6.85 19.85 0.34
N TYR A 118 -6.63 19.56 -0.94
CA TYR A 118 -6.31 18.25 -1.50
C TYR A 118 -5.08 18.35 -2.42
N LEU A 119 -4.52 17.21 -2.85
CA LEU A 119 -3.26 17.19 -3.62
C LEU A 119 -3.26 18.03 -4.91
N THR A 120 -4.43 18.28 -5.50
CA THR A 120 -4.57 18.97 -6.79
C THR A 120 -5.60 20.11 -6.70
N GLY A 121 -5.65 20.81 -5.57
CA GLY A 121 -6.56 21.94 -5.35
C GLY A 121 -7.66 21.64 -4.31
N ASP A 122 -8.81 22.29 -4.45
CA ASP A 122 -9.89 22.21 -3.45
C ASP A 122 -10.89 21.07 -3.66
N GLU A 123 -10.75 20.35 -4.79
CA GLU A 123 -11.58 19.18 -5.09
C GLU A 123 -10.79 17.87 -4.91
N PHE A 124 -11.41 16.91 -4.23
CA PHE A 124 -10.89 15.55 -4.09
C PHE A 124 -10.72 14.85 -5.45
N SER A 125 -9.53 14.32 -5.74
CA SER A 125 -9.17 13.75 -7.04
C SER A 125 -8.60 12.33 -6.94
N LEU A 126 -8.15 11.78 -8.07
CA LEU A 126 -7.50 10.46 -8.11
C LEU A 126 -6.13 10.46 -7.41
N ALA A 127 -5.46 11.62 -7.33
CA ALA A 127 -4.23 11.75 -6.57
C ALA A 127 -4.47 11.41 -5.09
N ASP A 128 -5.52 11.95 -4.48
CA ASP A 128 -5.91 11.63 -3.10
C ASP A 128 -6.27 10.16 -2.92
N VAL A 129 -6.98 9.58 -3.90
CA VAL A 129 -7.33 8.14 -3.88
C VAL A 129 -6.07 7.27 -3.81
N MET A 130 -4.96 7.68 -4.44
CA MET A 130 -3.69 6.96 -4.39
C MET A 130 -2.87 7.25 -3.12
N LEU A 131 -2.93 8.48 -2.60
CA LEU A 131 -2.22 8.85 -1.37
C LEU A 131 -2.82 8.17 -0.14
N ILE A 132 -4.14 8.07 -0.05
CA ILE A 132 -4.83 7.55 1.15
C ILE A 132 -4.35 6.14 1.55
N PRO A 133 -4.21 5.16 0.64
CA PRO A 133 -3.62 3.86 0.97
C PRO A 133 -2.18 3.92 1.47
N VAL A 134 -1.39 4.93 1.11
CA VAL A 134 -0.04 5.15 1.65
C VAL A 134 -0.14 5.53 3.12
N LEU A 135 -0.94 6.56 3.44
CA LEU A 135 -1.14 7.02 4.83
C LEU A 135 -1.80 5.96 5.72
N ALA A 136 -2.80 5.25 5.19
CA ALA A 136 -3.46 4.15 5.88
C ALA A 136 -2.48 3.01 6.24
N ARG A 137 -1.50 2.74 5.38
CA ARG A 137 -0.45 1.75 5.65
C ARG A 137 0.48 2.21 6.77
N LEU A 138 0.86 3.48 6.81
CA LEU A 138 1.69 4.03 7.88
C LEU A 138 0.97 3.93 9.23
N SER A 139 -0.32 4.26 9.26
CA SER A 139 -1.19 4.02 10.42
C SER A 139 -1.26 2.55 10.82
N LEU A 140 -1.42 1.64 9.85
CA LEU A 140 -1.46 0.20 10.11
C LEU A 140 -0.15 -0.34 10.71
N LEU A 141 0.99 0.26 10.35
CA LEU A 141 2.32 -0.11 10.84
C LEU A 141 2.71 0.62 12.13
N ASP A 142 1.80 1.38 12.74
CA ASP A 142 2.04 2.20 13.93
C ASP A 142 3.16 3.25 13.71
N LEU A 143 3.18 3.85 12.51
CA LEU A 143 4.18 4.85 12.08
C LEU A 143 3.60 6.26 11.85
N GLU A 144 2.40 6.55 12.38
CA GLU A 144 1.78 7.88 12.21
C GLU A 144 2.63 8.99 12.79
N GLU A 145 3.23 8.79 13.97
CA GLU A 145 4.09 9.80 14.61
C GLU A 145 5.25 10.23 13.72
N THR A 146 5.97 9.25 13.15
CA THR A 146 7.17 9.49 12.35
C THR A 146 6.86 10.15 11.00
N TYR A 147 5.79 9.72 10.32
CA TYR A 147 5.58 10.09 8.92
C TYR A 147 4.39 11.02 8.67
N ILE A 148 3.41 11.05 9.56
CA ILE A 148 2.16 11.82 9.39
C ILE A 148 2.14 13.00 10.37
N ILE A 149 2.24 12.75 11.67
CA ILE A 149 2.08 13.78 12.71
C ILE A 149 3.24 14.78 12.71
N SER A 150 4.44 14.33 12.31
CA SER A 150 5.60 15.19 12.06
C SER A 150 5.41 16.21 10.92
N ARG A 151 4.34 16.08 10.13
CA ARG A 151 4.01 16.90 8.95
C ARG A 151 2.61 17.52 9.14
N PRO A 152 2.50 18.77 9.63
CA PRO A 152 1.22 19.32 10.10
C PRO A 152 0.13 19.37 9.04
N ASN A 153 0.44 19.69 7.78
CA ASN A 153 -0.58 19.75 6.73
C ASN A 153 -1.08 18.35 6.36
N ILE A 154 -0.19 17.35 6.31
CA ILE A 154 -0.57 15.94 6.18
C ILE A 154 -1.39 15.47 7.38
N ALA A 155 -1.05 15.88 8.59
CA ALA A 155 -1.77 15.49 9.80
C ALA A 155 -3.22 16.01 9.77
N GLU A 156 -3.42 17.28 9.39
CA GLU A 156 -4.75 17.87 9.21
C GLU A 156 -5.53 17.20 8.08
N TYR A 157 -4.90 17.03 6.91
CA TYR A 157 -5.46 16.30 5.78
C TYR A 157 -5.90 14.88 6.18
N TRP A 158 -5.05 14.16 6.91
CA TRP A 158 -5.33 12.80 7.35
C TRP A 158 -6.50 12.74 8.32
N PHE A 159 -6.60 13.71 9.23
CA PHE A 159 -7.75 13.86 10.10
C PHE A 159 -9.05 14.06 9.29
N MET A 160 -9.05 14.95 8.31
CA MET A 160 -10.21 15.19 7.42
C MET A 160 -10.58 13.93 6.62
N VAL A 161 -9.61 13.26 6.02
CA VAL A 161 -9.81 12.02 5.26
C VAL A 161 -10.46 10.94 6.11
N LYS A 162 -10.00 10.74 7.34
CA LYS A 162 -10.55 9.72 8.26
C LYS A 162 -12.02 9.98 8.59
N GLN A 163 -12.51 11.22 8.48
CA GLN A 163 -13.92 11.53 8.72
C GLN A 163 -14.85 11.16 7.55
N ARG A 164 -14.31 10.97 6.34
CA ARG A 164 -15.10 10.68 5.13
C ARG A 164 -15.87 9.36 5.26
N PRO A 165 -17.18 9.33 4.91
CA PRO A 165 -17.95 8.09 4.92
C PRO A 165 -17.35 6.97 4.07
N SER A 166 -16.73 7.32 2.93
CA SER A 166 -16.05 6.37 2.06
C SER A 166 -14.85 5.72 2.76
N TYR A 167 -14.00 6.52 3.42
CA TYR A 167 -12.86 6.02 4.19
C TYR A 167 -13.30 5.06 5.29
N LYS A 168 -14.28 5.48 6.11
CA LYS A 168 -14.82 4.65 7.21
C LYS A 168 -15.36 3.31 6.70
N LYS A 169 -16.00 3.31 5.52
CA LYS A 169 -16.56 2.10 4.91
C LYS A 169 -15.50 1.14 4.36
N VAL A 170 -14.46 1.66 3.71
CA VAL A 170 -13.49 0.83 2.95
C VAL A 170 -12.22 0.51 3.72
N ILE A 171 -11.76 1.40 4.61
CA ILE A 171 -10.49 1.26 5.35
C ILE A 171 -10.79 1.20 6.85
N GLY A 172 -11.36 2.26 7.44
CA GLY A 172 -11.51 2.38 8.91
C GLY A 172 -12.23 1.19 9.55
N ARG A 173 -13.28 0.65 8.88
CA ARG A 173 -14.02 -0.54 9.35
C ARG A 173 -13.12 -1.73 9.70
N TYR A 174 -12.00 -1.90 9.02
CA TYR A 174 -11.11 -3.07 9.12
C TYR A 174 -9.86 -2.82 9.98
N PHE A 175 -9.35 -1.59 9.98
CA PHE A 175 -8.02 -1.28 10.52
C PHE A 175 -8.04 -0.46 11.81
N ASP A 176 -9.21 -0.03 12.29
CA ASP A 176 -9.33 0.72 13.55
C ASP A 176 -9.32 -0.19 14.79
N GLY A 177 -8.48 0.15 15.77
CA GLY A 177 -8.47 -0.39 17.13
C GLY A 177 -8.38 -1.92 17.23
N TRP A 178 -9.28 -2.54 18.00
CA TRP A 178 -9.30 -3.98 18.27
C TRP A 178 -9.52 -4.85 17.02
N ARG A 179 -10.13 -4.30 15.97
CA ARG A 179 -10.44 -5.07 14.74
C ARG A 179 -9.18 -5.44 13.98
N ARG A 180 -8.17 -4.55 13.99
CA ARG A 180 -6.82 -4.80 13.46
C ARG A 180 -6.22 -6.06 14.07
N GLN A 181 -6.19 -6.13 15.40
CA GLN A 181 -5.62 -7.28 16.13
C GLN A 181 -6.39 -8.56 15.85
N ASN A 182 -7.73 -8.50 15.86
CA ASN A 182 -8.58 -9.67 15.59
C ASN A 182 -8.36 -10.25 14.18
N MET A 183 -8.20 -9.41 13.16
CA MET A 183 -7.92 -9.86 11.79
C MET A 183 -6.57 -10.59 11.68
N LEU A 184 -5.53 -10.05 12.34
CA LEU A 184 -4.19 -10.67 12.35
C LEU A 184 -4.21 -12.00 13.10
N ILE A 185 -4.87 -12.08 14.26
CA ILE A 185 -5.01 -13.31 15.04
C ILE A 185 -5.74 -14.38 14.23
N LYS A 186 -6.88 -14.04 13.61
CA LYS A 186 -7.64 -14.99 12.78
C LYS A 186 -6.80 -15.55 11.63
N THR A 187 -6.11 -14.67 10.91
CA THR A 187 -5.22 -15.07 9.80
C THR A 187 -4.13 -16.00 10.31
N TRP A 188 -3.50 -15.65 11.43
CA TRP A 188 -2.42 -16.45 11.99
C TRP A 188 -2.87 -17.82 12.49
N CYS A 189 -4.02 -17.90 13.18
CA CYS A 189 -4.64 -19.15 13.59
C CYS A 189 -4.96 -20.03 12.38
N TYR A 190 -5.56 -19.45 11.34
CA TYR A 190 -5.88 -20.16 10.10
C TYR A 190 -4.63 -20.73 9.42
N LEU A 191 -3.57 -19.92 9.28
CA LEU A 191 -2.31 -20.37 8.70
C LEU A 191 -1.63 -21.45 9.55
N ARG A 192 -1.69 -21.36 10.88
CA ARG A 192 -1.17 -22.41 11.77
C ARG A 192 -1.92 -23.73 11.59
N VAL A 193 -3.26 -23.71 11.58
CA VAL A 193 -4.08 -24.90 11.36
C VAL A 193 -3.76 -25.54 10.01
N ARG A 194 -3.71 -24.75 8.93
CA ARG A 194 -3.33 -25.25 7.60
C ARG A 194 -1.93 -25.86 7.58
N THR A 195 -0.98 -25.23 8.26
CA THR A 195 0.39 -25.74 8.36
C THR A 195 0.44 -27.07 9.11
N MET A 196 -0.28 -27.21 10.22
CA MET A 196 -0.39 -28.47 10.97
C MET A 196 -1.01 -29.59 10.14
N LEU A 197 -2.07 -29.27 9.39
CA LEU A 197 -2.75 -30.20 8.50
C LEU A 197 -2.02 -30.45 7.17
N ARG A 198 -0.83 -29.84 6.96
CA ARG A 198 -0.08 -29.85 5.69
C ARG A 198 -0.93 -29.48 4.46
N ARG A 199 -1.94 -28.62 4.63
CA ARG A 199 -2.83 -28.12 3.58
C ARG A 199 -2.25 -26.87 2.94
N TYR A 200 -1.44 -27.05 1.91
CA TYR A 200 -0.75 -25.98 1.19
C TYR A 200 -1.52 -25.53 -0.06
#